data_AF-A0A177ATK0-F1
#
_entry.id   AF-A0A177ATK0-F1
#
_cell.length_a   1.000
_cell.length_b   1.000
_cell.length_c   1.000
_cell.angle_alpha   90.00
_cell.angle_beta   90.00
_cell.angle_gamma   90.00
#
_symmetry.space_group_name_H-M   'P 1'
#
loop_
_entity.id
_entity.type
_entity.pdbx_description
1 polymer ?
#
loop_
_entity_poly.entity_id
_entity_poly.type
_entity_poly.pdbx_seq_one_letter_code
_entity_poly.pdbx_strand_id
1 'polypeptide(L)'
;MNRKLSAAITNVESTQLSKYQKRFFQHWDIIFTRASSELKELRKLCREERAVIKTQETAFWDFHRPDGNLTNRTKHDIRKCMKTKIFTKTDELKYEIELLRLKIEYLNYRKTCRPYSLCQALDNLRQNVYMYEKYDSFIQSDDDYNNVWKTETELAWTKYNAEITPKRVNKWKISAHELLKDPIGVVQFKSFLKSEFSSENLSFLLDNKMYKFCPISKIEQYNMEMFRKYIGPTAEEMINIDSSIVENIKMSIEKSPKSRNIYNKAAEHVLALIKSDSYTRFIKSNYCKNSICT
;
A
#
# COMPACT_ATOMS: atom_id res chain seq x y z
N MET A 1 -18.35 -34.12 43.70
CA MET A 1 -18.25 -33.47 45.04
C MET A 1 -19.37 -32.44 45.18
N ASN A 2 -20.20 -32.55 46.22
CA ASN A 2 -21.25 -31.62 46.69
C ASN A 2 -22.37 -31.20 45.71
N ARG A 3 -23.60 -31.69 45.94
CA ARG A 3 -24.84 -31.20 45.30
C ARG A 3 -25.10 -29.70 45.50
N LYS A 4 -24.40 -29.03 46.43
CA LYS A 4 -24.42 -27.57 46.62
C LYS A 4 -23.45 -26.77 45.71
N LEU A 5 -22.53 -27.43 45.00
CA LEU A 5 -21.55 -26.80 44.10
C LEU A 5 -22.01 -26.81 42.63
N SER A 6 -22.97 -27.67 42.25
CA SER A 6 -23.53 -27.63 40.89
C SER A 6 -24.43 -26.42 40.62
N ALA A 7 -24.73 -25.63 41.66
CA ALA A 7 -25.51 -24.40 41.57
C ALA A 7 -24.65 -23.14 41.33
N ALA A 8 -23.31 -23.27 41.29
CA ALA A 8 -22.39 -22.13 41.24
C ALA A 8 -21.54 -22.05 39.95
N ILE A 9 -21.76 -22.95 39.00
CA ILE A 9 -21.04 -23.01 37.72
C ILE A 9 -22.04 -22.68 36.62
N THR A 10 -21.71 -21.73 35.75
CA THR A 10 -22.55 -21.35 34.61
C THR A 10 -22.67 -22.50 33.60
N ASN A 11 -23.70 -22.46 32.75
CA ASN A 11 -23.86 -23.47 31.69
C ASN A 11 -22.65 -23.53 30.74
N VAL A 12 -21.99 -22.39 30.52
CA VAL A 12 -20.78 -22.29 29.70
C VAL A 12 -19.61 -23.00 30.38
N GLU A 13 -19.35 -22.71 31.66
CA GLU A 13 -18.28 -23.35 32.42
C GLU A 13 -18.49 -24.86 32.57
N SER A 14 -19.74 -25.32 32.77
CA SER A 14 -20.08 -26.75 32.82
C SER A 14 -19.77 -27.46 31.50
N THR A 15 -20.06 -26.79 30.38
CA THR A 15 -19.72 -27.26 29.04
C THR A 15 -18.20 -27.32 28.84
N GLN A 16 -17.45 -26.31 29.31
CA GLN A 16 -15.98 -26.30 29.23
C GLN A 16 -15.35 -27.38 30.13
N LEU A 17 -15.86 -27.56 31.34
CA LEU A 17 -15.42 -28.62 32.26
C LEU A 17 -15.57 -29.99 31.62
N SER A 18 -16.72 -30.27 31.02
CA SER A 18 -16.98 -31.52 30.30
C SER A 18 -16.00 -31.73 29.13
N LYS A 19 -15.64 -30.66 28.41
CA LYS A 19 -14.62 -30.70 27.35
C LYS A 19 -13.23 -31.01 27.90
N TYR A 20 -12.84 -30.37 29.01
CA TYR A 20 -11.54 -30.59 29.63
C TYR A 20 -11.40 -31.98 30.26
N GLN A 21 -12.46 -32.51 30.89
CA GLN A 21 -12.50 -33.88 31.42
C GLN A 21 -12.26 -34.92 30.32
N LYS A 22 -12.90 -34.75 29.16
CA LYS A 22 -12.67 -35.61 27.99
C LYS A 22 -11.25 -35.47 27.45
N ARG A 23 -10.75 -34.23 27.32
CA ARG A 23 -9.43 -33.95 26.74
C ARG A 23 -8.26 -34.41 27.63
N PHE A 24 -8.40 -34.29 28.94
CA PHE A 24 -7.34 -34.58 29.91
C PHE A 24 -7.65 -35.83 30.76
N PHE A 25 -8.47 -36.76 30.25
CA PHE A 25 -8.97 -37.92 30.99
C PHE A 25 -7.87 -38.72 31.71
N GLN A 26 -6.77 -39.03 31.01
CA GLN A 26 -5.65 -39.81 31.56
C GLN A 26 -4.94 -39.13 32.74
N HIS A 27 -5.06 -37.80 32.86
CA HIS A 27 -4.39 -36.99 33.89
C HIS A 27 -5.42 -36.41 34.87
N TRP A 28 -6.67 -36.83 34.79
CA TRP A 28 -7.76 -36.25 35.56
C TRP A 28 -7.56 -36.43 37.06
N ASP A 29 -7.03 -37.57 37.49
CA ASP A 29 -6.76 -37.85 38.91
C ASP A 29 -5.74 -36.88 39.50
N ILE A 30 -4.72 -36.48 38.73
CA ILE A 30 -3.72 -35.50 39.15
C ILE A 30 -4.37 -34.12 39.29
N ILE A 31 -5.16 -33.70 38.29
CA ILE A 31 -5.88 -32.43 38.30
C ILE A 31 -6.85 -32.37 39.49
N PHE A 32 -7.61 -33.45 39.72
CA PHE A 32 -8.57 -33.55 40.79
C PHE A 32 -7.91 -33.54 42.18
N THR A 33 -6.80 -34.27 42.33
CA THR A 33 -6.03 -34.31 43.58
C THR A 33 -5.48 -32.91 43.91
N ARG A 34 -4.94 -32.20 42.91
CA ARG A 34 -4.46 -30.83 43.08
C ARG A 34 -5.57 -29.86 43.49
N ALA A 35 -6.68 -29.85 42.75
CA ALA A 35 -7.83 -28.99 43.06
C ALA A 35 -8.40 -29.27 44.47
N SER A 36 -8.42 -30.54 44.88
CA SER A 36 -8.86 -30.94 46.22
C SER A 36 -7.92 -30.46 47.33
N SER A 37 -6.61 -30.43 47.07
CA SER A 37 -5.61 -29.89 47.99
C SER A 37 -5.74 -28.37 48.14
N GLU A 38 -5.85 -27.64 47.02
CA GLU A 38 -6.04 -26.18 47.01
C GLU A 38 -7.33 -25.78 47.75
N LEU A 39 -8.42 -26.54 47.60
CA LEU A 39 -9.65 -26.32 48.35
C LEU A 39 -9.48 -26.52 49.86
N LYS A 40 -8.62 -27.44 50.31
CA LYS A 40 -8.33 -27.65 51.74
C LYS A 40 -7.57 -26.44 52.32
N GLU A 41 -6.63 -25.88 51.58
CA GLU A 41 -5.89 -24.68 52.01
C GLU A 41 -6.81 -23.45 52.06
N LEU A 42 -7.66 -23.24 51.05
CA LEU A 42 -8.63 -22.14 51.06
C LEU A 42 -9.60 -22.21 52.25
N ARG A 43 -9.90 -23.41 52.74
CA ARG A 43 -10.78 -23.61 53.91
C ARG A 43 -10.16 -23.17 55.24
N LYS A 44 -8.82 -23.05 55.31
CA LYS A 44 -8.11 -22.57 56.51
C LYS A 44 -8.20 -21.05 56.68
N LEU A 45 -8.44 -20.31 55.60
CA LEU A 45 -8.53 -18.84 55.59
C LEU A 45 -9.86 -18.33 56.15
N CYS A 46 -9.88 -17.08 56.60
CA CYS A 46 -11.11 -16.41 57.00
C CYS A 46 -12.05 -16.19 55.80
N ARG A 47 -13.30 -15.78 56.07
CA ARG A 47 -14.34 -15.68 55.04
C ARG A 47 -14.01 -14.57 54.03
N GLU A 48 -13.52 -13.45 54.53
CA GLU A 48 -13.21 -12.23 53.78
C GLU A 48 -12.05 -12.48 52.82
N GLU A 49 -10.95 -13.06 53.31
CA GLU A 49 -9.79 -13.45 52.50
C GLU A 49 -10.16 -14.43 51.38
N ARG A 50 -10.95 -15.45 51.70
CA ARG A 50 -11.42 -16.43 50.72
C ARG A 50 -12.31 -15.79 49.63
N ALA A 51 -13.12 -14.80 49.98
CA ALA A 51 -13.98 -14.10 49.03
C ALA A 51 -13.16 -13.24 48.05
N VAL A 52 -12.12 -12.56 48.53
CA VAL A 52 -11.21 -11.78 47.69
C VAL A 52 -10.48 -12.68 46.69
N ILE A 53 -9.88 -13.77 47.16
CA ILE A 53 -9.14 -14.73 46.31
C ILE A 53 -10.07 -15.30 45.23
N LYS A 54 -11.28 -15.74 45.61
CA LYS A 54 -12.25 -16.26 44.65
C LYS A 54 -12.61 -15.23 43.57
N THR A 55 -12.81 -13.97 43.97
CA THR A 55 -13.17 -12.91 43.02
C THR A 55 -12.02 -12.59 42.06
N GLN A 56 -10.78 -12.57 42.55
CA GLN A 56 -9.60 -12.37 41.72
C GLN A 56 -9.41 -13.52 40.72
N GLU A 57 -9.59 -14.76 41.17
CA GLU A 57 -9.51 -15.94 40.32
C GLU A 57 -10.61 -15.95 39.24
N THR A 58 -11.85 -15.64 39.61
CA THR A 58 -12.95 -15.49 38.65
C THR A 58 -12.63 -14.40 37.62
N ALA A 59 -12.21 -13.21 38.04
CA ALA A 59 -11.86 -12.13 37.11
C ALA A 59 -10.71 -12.49 36.15
N PHE A 60 -9.71 -13.24 36.63
CA PHE A 60 -8.64 -13.75 35.77
C PHE A 60 -9.20 -14.66 34.66
N TRP A 61 -10.08 -15.60 35.02
CA TRP A 61 -10.66 -16.54 34.07
C TRP A 61 -11.67 -15.89 33.13
N ASP A 62 -12.46 -14.92 33.59
CA ASP A 62 -13.36 -14.13 32.74
C ASP A 62 -12.59 -13.41 31.63
N PHE A 63 -11.38 -12.93 31.92
CA PHE A 63 -10.52 -12.29 30.92
C PHE A 63 -9.91 -13.28 29.92
N HIS A 64 -9.41 -14.43 30.39
CA HIS A 64 -8.69 -15.41 29.55
C HIS A 64 -9.60 -16.42 28.83
N ARG A 65 -10.79 -16.65 29.38
CA ARG A 65 -11.81 -17.59 28.90
C ARG A 65 -13.19 -16.93 28.95
N PRO A 66 -13.37 -15.78 28.28
CA PRO A 66 -14.66 -15.10 28.26
C PRO A 66 -15.72 -15.99 27.62
N ASP A 67 -16.96 -15.77 28.01
CA ASP A 67 -18.12 -16.38 27.37
C ASP A 67 -18.11 -16.13 25.86
N GLY A 68 -18.69 -17.05 25.09
CA GLY A 68 -18.64 -17.02 23.62
C GLY A 68 -19.21 -15.74 22.98
N ASN A 69 -20.04 -15.00 23.72
CA ASN A 69 -20.63 -13.73 23.28
C ASN A 69 -19.74 -12.51 23.55
N LEU A 70 -18.66 -12.67 24.32
CA LEU A 70 -17.74 -11.62 24.71
C LEU A 70 -16.45 -11.69 23.89
N THR A 71 -15.94 -10.51 23.51
CA THR A 71 -14.68 -10.41 22.75
C THR A 71 -13.50 -10.87 23.59
N ASN A 72 -12.78 -11.89 23.10
CA ASN A 72 -11.54 -12.35 23.74
C ASN A 72 -10.39 -11.37 23.49
N ARG A 73 -10.03 -10.60 24.53
CA ARG A 73 -8.96 -9.60 24.53
C ARG A 73 -7.55 -10.19 24.59
N THR A 74 -7.41 -11.49 24.83
CA THR A 74 -6.12 -12.20 24.82
C THR A 74 -5.75 -12.74 23.44
N LYS A 75 -6.64 -12.62 22.45
CA LYS A 75 -6.32 -12.97 21.06
C LYS A 75 -5.40 -11.90 20.49
N HIS A 76 -4.17 -12.31 20.18
CA HIS A 76 -3.24 -11.48 19.42
C HIS A 76 -3.46 -11.66 17.92
N ASP A 77 -3.20 -10.59 17.15
CA ASP A 77 -3.08 -10.67 15.70
C ASP A 77 -2.01 -11.70 15.35
N ILE A 78 -2.30 -12.60 14.40
CA ILE A 78 -1.38 -13.67 13.99
C ILE A 78 0.00 -13.13 13.59
N ARG A 79 0.07 -11.90 13.07
CA ARG A 79 1.32 -11.21 12.72
C ARG A 79 2.20 -10.90 13.92
N LYS A 80 1.61 -10.75 15.11
CA LYS A 80 2.31 -10.49 16.38
C LYS A 80 2.66 -11.79 17.13
N CYS A 81 2.15 -12.94 16.69
CA CYS A 81 2.39 -14.24 17.31
C CYS A 81 3.65 -14.97 16.80
N MET A 82 4.53 -14.28 16.08
CA MET A 82 5.79 -14.89 15.62
C MET A 82 6.66 -15.19 16.84
N LYS A 83 6.80 -16.48 17.15
CA LYS A 83 7.78 -16.95 18.13
C LYS A 83 9.17 -16.59 17.61
N THR A 84 9.98 -15.97 18.45
CA THR A 84 11.42 -15.85 18.20
C THR A 84 11.94 -17.26 17.94
N LYS A 85 12.47 -17.49 16.73
CA LYS A 85 13.19 -18.74 16.45
C LYS A 85 14.32 -18.83 17.46
N ILE A 86 14.48 -19.98 18.10
CA ILE A 86 15.64 -20.25 18.94
C ILE A 86 16.80 -20.42 17.96
N PHE A 87 17.66 -19.41 17.87
CA PHE A 87 18.85 -19.43 17.02
C PHE A 87 20.01 -20.06 17.81
N THR A 88 20.88 -20.80 17.12
CA THR A 88 22.16 -21.16 17.71
C THR A 88 23.05 -19.91 17.77
N LYS A 89 24.06 -19.90 18.65
CA LYS A 89 25.00 -18.77 18.75
C LYS A 89 25.66 -18.45 17.40
N THR A 90 25.95 -19.47 16.60
CA THR A 90 26.53 -19.31 15.25
C THR A 90 25.54 -18.69 14.27
N ASP A 91 24.25 -19.03 14.34
CA ASP A 91 23.23 -18.43 13.49
C ASP A 91 22.96 -16.96 13.85
N GLU A 92 23.02 -16.62 15.13
CA GLU A 92 22.95 -15.23 15.61
C GLU A 92 24.07 -14.38 14.99
N LEU A 93 25.32 -14.86 15.05
CA LEU A 93 26.46 -14.14 14.49
C LEU A 93 26.35 -13.98 12.96
N LYS A 94 25.92 -15.02 12.24
CA LYS A 94 25.71 -14.94 10.78
C LYS A 94 24.65 -13.88 10.44
N TYR A 95 23.56 -13.85 11.20
CA TYR A 95 22.50 -12.87 11.02
C TYR A 95 22.98 -11.45 11.33
N GLU A 96 23.76 -11.27 12.39
CA GLU A 96 24.33 -9.97 12.76
C GLU A 96 25.28 -9.42 11.69
N ILE A 97 26.17 -10.27 11.15
CA ILE A 97 27.07 -9.90 10.04
C ILE A 97 26.26 -9.43 8.83
N GLU A 98 25.19 -10.15 8.47
CA GLU A 98 24.36 -9.79 7.33
C GLU A 98 23.60 -8.48 7.56
N LEU A 99 23.08 -8.25 8.77
CA LEU A 99 22.47 -6.97 9.14
C LEU A 99 23.46 -5.82 9.04
N LEU A 100 24.70 -6.00 9.49
CA LEU A 100 25.75 -4.98 9.40
C LEU A 100 26.10 -4.68 7.94
N ARG A 101 26.17 -5.69 7.07
CA ARG A 101 26.38 -5.50 5.62
C ARG A 101 25.27 -4.67 4.99
N LEU A 102 24.01 -5.05 5.23
CA LEU A 102 22.84 -4.29 4.76
C LEU A 102 22.84 -2.86 5.32
N LYS A 103 23.29 -2.67 6.56
CA LYS A 103 23.40 -1.34 7.18
C LYS A 103 24.45 -0.49 6.49
N ILE A 104 25.61 -1.05 6.16
CA ILE A 104 26.67 -0.35 5.41
C ILE A 104 26.15 0.05 4.03
N GLU A 105 25.52 -0.87 3.31
CA GLU A 105 24.94 -0.59 1.99
C GLU A 105 23.91 0.55 2.06
N TYR A 106 22.98 0.49 3.03
CA TYR A 106 22.00 1.54 3.26
C TYR A 106 22.64 2.89 3.57
N LEU A 107 23.68 2.93 4.41
CA LEU A 107 24.38 4.17 4.75
C LEU A 107 25.13 4.74 3.54
N ASN A 108 25.73 3.90 2.71
CA ASN A 108 26.37 4.31 1.47
C ASN A 108 25.34 4.88 0.48
N TYR A 109 24.19 4.22 0.33
CA TYR A 109 23.08 4.75 -0.46
C TYR A 109 22.61 6.12 0.07
N ARG A 110 22.40 6.26 1.39
CA ARG A 110 21.98 7.53 1.99
C ARG A 110 22.94 8.69 1.72
N LYS A 111 24.25 8.43 1.63
CA LYS A 111 25.25 9.46 1.29
C LYS A 111 25.08 9.99 -0.14
N THR A 112 24.50 9.19 -1.05
CA THR A 112 24.21 9.63 -2.43
C THR A 112 22.94 10.47 -2.53
N CYS A 113 22.04 10.36 -1.55
CA CYS A 113 20.80 11.14 -1.51
C CYS A 113 21.10 12.60 -1.19
N ARG A 114 20.42 13.52 -1.89
CA ARG A 114 20.47 14.96 -1.62
C ARG A 114 19.15 15.39 -0.97
N PRO A 115 19.05 15.40 0.37
CA PRO A 115 17.81 15.76 1.04
C PRO A 115 17.54 17.27 0.88
N TYR A 116 16.27 17.63 0.77
CA TYR A 116 15.84 19.02 0.97
C TYR A 116 16.07 19.44 2.43
N SER A 117 16.29 20.74 2.66
CA SER A 117 16.24 21.28 4.02
C SER A 117 14.83 21.10 4.60
N LEU A 118 14.71 21.04 5.93
CA LEU A 118 13.41 20.89 6.59
C LEU A 118 12.45 22.03 6.18
N CYS A 119 12.94 23.27 6.17
CA CYS A 119 12.16 24.44 5.77
C CYS A 119 11.64 24.28 4.33
N GLN A 120 12.51 23.93 3.38
CA GLN A 120 12.12 23.73 1.99
C GLN A 120 11.13 22.56 1.82
N ALA A 121 11.32 21.47 2.57
CA ALA A 121 10.39 20.34 2.53
C ALA A 121 9.00 20.75 3.04
N LEU A 122 8.93 21.50 4.13
CA LEU A 122 7.68 22.00 4.70
C LEU A 122 6.99 23.01 3.76
N ASP A 123 7.73 23.92 3.15
CA ASP A 123 7.19 24.86 2.17
C ASP A 123 6.61 24.14 0.94
N ASN A 124 7.33 23.14 0.42
CA ASN A 124 6.83 22.32 -0.69
C ASN A 124 5.56 21.56 -0.32
N LEU A 125 5.48 21.00 0.89
CA LEU A 125 4.28 20.31 1.38
C LEU A 125 3.10 21.27 1.53
N ARG A 126 3.32 22.43 2.16
CA ARG A 126 2.29 23.46 2.32
C ARG A 126 1.76 23.95 0.97
N GLN A 127 2.66 24.24 0.03
CA GLN A 127 2.28 24.63 -1.32
C GLN A 127 1.47 23.53 -2.02
N ASN A 128 1.87 22.26 -1.86
CA ASN A 128 1.12 21.14 -2.41
C ASN A 128 -0.30 21.08 -1.84
N VAL A 129 -0.46 21.13 -0.51
CA VAL A 129 -1.78 21.13 0.15
C VAL A 129 -2.64 22.26 -0.36
N TYR A 130 -2.14 23.50 -0.39
CA TYR A 130 -2.89 24.66 -0.89
C TYR A 130 -3.32 24.52 -2.36
N MET A 131 -2.44 23.98 -3.20
CA MET A 131 -2.75 23.74 -4.62
C MET A 131 -3.84 22.70 -4.82
N TYR A 132 -3.90 21.68 -3.95
CA TYR A 132 -4.83 20.55 -4.07
C TYR A 132 -6.09 20.67 -3.21
N GLU A 133 -6.14 21.59 -2.26
CA GLU A 133 -7.27 21.80 -1.33
C GLU A 133 -8.62 21.92 -2.05
N LYS A 134 -8.66 22.69 -3.14
CA LYS A 134 -9.87 22.86 -3.97
C LYS A 134 -10.38 21.59 -4.65
N TYR A 135 -9.56 20.54 -4.72
CA TYR A 135 -9.95 19.24 -5.29
C TYR A 135 -10.27 18.20 -4.22
N ASP A 136 -10.07 18.52 -2.95
CA ASP A 136 -10.38 17.63 -1.83
C ASP A 136 -11.88 17.69 -1.50
N SER A 137 -12.55 16.55 -1.63
CA SER A 137 -14.00 16.42 -1.37
C SER A 137 -14.36 16.43 0.13
N PHE A 138 -13.37 16.29 1.03
CA PHE A 138 -13.58 16.43 2.47
C PHE A 138 -13.45 17.88 2.95
N ILE A 139 -12.65 18.69 2.25
CA ILE A 139 -12.40 20.09 2.64
C ILE A 139 -13.41 21.03 1.97
N GLN A 140 -13.66 20.86 0.67
CA GLN A 140 -14.56 21.74 -0.06
C GLN A 140 -16.02 21.45 0.32
N SER A 141 -16.75 22.51 0.70
CA SER A 141 -18.18 22.48 1.00
C SER A 141 -19.06 22.55 -0.26
N ASP A 142 -18.50 22.98 -1.39
CA ASP A 142 -19.31 23.52 -2.48
C ASP A 142 -19.92 22.44 -3.40
N ASP A 143 -21.20 22.65 -3.69
CA ASP A 143 -22.16 21.81 -4.41
C ASP A 143 -21.80 21.45 -5.87
N ASP A 144 -20.64 21.87 -6.38
CA ASP A 144 -20.22 21.59 -7.76
C ASP A 144 -19.86 20.11 -8.00
N TYR A 145 -19.67 19.35 -6.93
CA TYR A 145 -19.47 17.91 -6.95
C TYR A 145 -20.29 17.29 -5.83
N ASN A 146 -21.57 17.03 -6.12
CA ASN A 146 -22.43 16.19 -5.30
C ASN A 146 -21.62 15.00 -4.77
N ASN A 147 -21.19 15.07 -3.51
CA ASN A 147 -20.47 13.97 -2.90
C ASN A 147 -21.41 12.77 -2.97
N VAL A 148 -21.05 11.77 -3.76
CA VAL A 148 -21.93 10.61 -4.05
C VAL A 148 -22.34 9.93 -2.74
N TRP A 149 -21.45 9.96 -1.74
CA TRP A 149 -21.70 9.41 -0.41
C TRP A 149 -22.64 10.25 0.46
N LYS A 150 -22.88 11.52 0.12
CA LYS A 150 -23.85 12.40 0.82
C LYS A 150 -25.20 12.50 0.10
N THR A 151 -25.17 12.46 -1.23
CA THR A 151 -26.34 12.75 -2.07
C THR A 151 -27.07 11.49 -2.55
N GLU A 152 -26.50 10.30 -2.32
CA GLU A 152 -27.03 9.02 -2.81
C GLU A 152 -27.27 8.98 -4.34
N THR A 153 -26.54 9.83 -5.10
CA THR A 153 -26.64 9.90 -6.56
C THR A 153 -25.28 9.66 -7.22
N GLU A 154 -25.26 8.86 -8.30
CA GLU A 154 -24.03 8.56 -9.07
C GLU A 154 -23.64 9.66 -10.07
N LEU A 155 -24.42 10.75 -10.14
CA LEU A 155 -24.28 11.82 -11.14
C LEU A 155 -22.88 12.46 -11.14
N ALA A 156 -22.23 12.58 -9.98
CA ALA A 156 -20.89 13.15 -9.91
C ALA A 156 -19.82 12.24 -10.54
N TRP A 157 -19.96 10.91 -10.44
CA TRP A 157 -19.04 9.96 -11.06
C TRP A 157 -19.21 9.91 -12.57
N THR A 158 -20.45 9.92 -13.07
CA THR A 158 -20.73 9.93 -14.50
C THR A 158 -20.21 11.20 -15.16
N LYS A 159 -20.47 12.38 -14.55
CA LYS A 159 -19.91 13.66 -15.00
C LYS A 159 -18.38 13.66 -14.98
N TYR A 160 -17.75 13.16 -13.91
CA TYR A 160 -16.29 13.08 -13.84
C TYR A 160 -15.68 12.19 -14.93
N ASN A 161 -16.38 11.14 -15.37
CA ASN A 161 -15.86 10.26 -16.41
C ASN A 161 -16.08 10.77 -17.83
N ALA A 162 -17.08 11.62 -18.06
CA ALA A 162 -17.48 12.05 -19.40
C ALA A 162 -17.14 13.51 -19.72
N GLU A 163 -17.24 14.42 -18.75
CA GLU A 163 -17.24 15.87 -19.01
C GLU A 163 -15.86 16.52 -18.76
N ILE A 164 -15.55 17.53 -19.58
CA ILE A 164 -14.38 18.39 -19.40
C ILE A 164 -14.81 19.62 -18.63
N THR A 165 -14.66 19.57 -17.31
CA THR A 165 -15.00 20.70 -16.43
C THR A 165 -13.82 21.68 -16.28
N PRO A 166 -14.07 22.97 -15.98
CA PRO A 166 -13.00 23.93 -15.69
C PRO A 166 -12.07 23.47 -14.57
N LYS A 167 -12.62 22.82 -13.54
CA LYS A 167 -11.85 22.23 -12.43
C LYS A 167 -10.92 21.13 -12.95
N ARG A 168 -11.40 20.23 -13.80
CA ARG A 168 -10.56 19.18 -14.44
C ARG A 168 -9.41 19.79 -15.24
N VAL A 169 -9.69 20.77 -16.10
CA VAL A 169 -8.68 21.46 -16.91
C VAL A 169 -7.66 22.19 -16.02
N ASN A 170 -8.12 22.83 -14.95
CA ASN A 170 -7.23 23.47 -13.99
C ASN A 170 -6.33 22.47 -13.26
N LYS A 171 -6.78 21.22 -13.07
CA LYS A 171 -5.96 20.14 -12.50
C LYS A 171 -4.85 19.72 -13.46
N TRP A 172 -5.13 19.65 -14.77
CA TRP A 172 -4.11 19.38 -15.79
C TRP A 172 -2.98 20.41 -15.78
N LYS A 173 -3.29 21.67 -15.50
CA LYS A 173 -2.31 22.78 -15.45
C LYS A 173 -1.37 22.72 -14.24
N ILE A 174 -1.67 21.93 -13.21
CA ILE A 174 -0.82 21.82 -12.02
C ILE A 174 0.50 21.15 -12.37
N SER A 175 0.48 20.07 -13.16
CA SER A 175 1.69 19.42 -13.64
C SER A 175 1.42 18.47 -14.80
N ALA A 176 2.45 18.18 -15.59
CA ALA A 176 2.39 17.14 -16.62
C ALA A 176 1.96 15.78 -16.06
N HIS A 177 2.27 15.46 -14.80
CA HIS A 177 1.80 14.21 -14.20
C HIS A 177 0.29 14.18 -14.00
N GLU A 178 -0.33 15.30 -13.61
CA GLU A 178 -1.78 15.37 -13.45
C GLU A 178 -2.49 15.24 -14.80
N LEU A 179 -1.95 15.89 -15.84
CA LEU A 179 -2.41 15.71 -17.22
C LEU A 179 -2.31 14.24 -17.67
N LEU A 180 -1.17 13.58 -17.45
CA LEU A 180 -0.92 12.20 -17.89
C LEU A 180 -1.65 11.12 -17.06
N LYS A 181 -2.19 11.48 -15.89
CA LYS A 181 -3.07 10.60 -15.10
C LYS A 181 -4.50 10.59 -15.62
N ASP A 182 -4.93 11.67 -16.26
CA ASP A 182 -6.30 11.85 -16.74
C ASP A 182 -6.47 11.31 -18.17
N PRO A 183 -7.32 10.29 -18.41
CA PRO A 183 -7.53 9.75 -19.75
C PRO A 183 -7.99 10.79 -20.78
N ILE A 184 -8.88 11.70 -20.40
CA ILE A 184 -9.37 12.75 -21.32
C ILE A 184 -8.27 13.78 -21.55
N GLY A 185 -7.52 14.13 -20.51
CA GLY A 185 -6.35 15.00 -20.62
C GLY A 185 -5.31 14.44 -21.59
N VAL A 186 -5.01 13.14 -21.50
CA VAL A 186 -4.10 12.44 -22.42
C VAL A 186 -4.63 12.48 -23.87
N VAL A 187 -5.93 12.29 -24.10
CA VAL A 187 -6.52 12.39 -25.44
C VAL A 187 -6.35 13.79 -26.01
N GLN A 188 -6.68 14.83 -25.24
CA GLN A 188 -6.53 16.22 -25.67
C GLN A 188 -5.06 16.57 -25.95
N PHE A 189 -4.16 16.14 -25.07
CA PHE A 189 -2.73 16.36 -25.25
C PHE A 189 -2.19 15.63 -26.48
N LYS A 190 -2.63 14.38 -26.72
CA LYS A 190 -2.22 13.62 -27.91
C LYS A 190 -2.72 14.27 -29.19
N SER A 191 -3.95 14.80 -29.21
CA SER A 191 -4.50 15.54 -30.36
C SER A 191 -3.67 16.79 -30.68
N PHE A 192 -3.30 17.56 -29.64
CA PHE A 192 -2.40 18.70 -29.78
C PHE A 192 -1.05 18.28 -30.40
N LEU A 193 -0.40 17.26 -29.86
CA LEU A 193 0.90 16.80 -30.38
C LEU A 193 0.82 16.26 -31.80
N LYS A 194 -0.27 15.58 -32.16
CA LYS A 194 -0.50 15.12 -33.54
C LYS A 194 -0.61 16.29 -34.52
N SER A 195 -1.24 17.39 -34.13
CA SER A 195 -1.32 18.59 -34.97
C SER A 195 0.05 19.24 -35.23
N GLU A 196 1.02 18.96 -34.36
CA GLU A 196 2.41 19.42 -34.48
C GLU A 196 3.36 18.29 -34.92
N PHE A 197 2.84 17.14 -35.35
CA PHE A 197 3.62 15.97 -35.74
C PHE A 197 4.69 15.54 -34.71
N SER A 198 4.38 15.65 -33.40
CA SER A 198 5.31 15.42 -32.27
C SER A 198 4.74 14.48 -31.19
N SER A 199 3.94 13.49 -31.59
CA SER A 199 3.21 12.60 -30.67
C SER A 199 3.97 11.35 -30.24
N GLU A 200 5.10 11.03 -30.87
CA GLU A 200 5.94 9.85 -30.65
C GLU A 200 6.43 9.73 -29.20
N ASN A 201 6.88 10.84 -28.62
CA ASN A 201 7.32 10.89 -27.22
C ASN A 201 6.20 10.51 -26.24
N LEU A 202 4.98 10.98 -26.48
CA LEU A 202 3.82 10.61 -25.66
C LEU A 202 3.41 9.16 -25.90
N SER A 203 3.37 8.70 -27.15
CA SER A 203 3.06 7.31 -27.50
C SER A 203 4.01 6.33 -26.80
N PHE A 204 5.32 6.61 -26.81
CA PHE A 204 6.32 5.82 -26.11
C PHE A 204 6.06 5.75 -24.60
N LEU A 205 5.76 6.87 -23.93
CA LEU A 205 5.48 6.86 -22.50
C LEU A 205 4.25 6.03 -22.15
N LEU A 206 3.20 6.11 -22.96
CA LEU A 206 1.97 5.33 -22.77
C LEU A 206 2.22 3.85 -22.99
N ASP A 207 2.92 3.48 -24.07
CA ASP A 207 3.25 2.09 -24.38
C ASP A 207 4.20 1.51 -23.30
N ASN A 208 5.22 2.27 -22.87
CA ASN A 208 6.11 1.85 -21.78
C ASN A 208 5.34 1.67 -20.46
N LYS A 209 4.34 2.50 -20.16
CA LYS A 209 3.47 2.33 -18.98
C LYS A 209 2.69 1.02 -19.05
N MET A 210 2.08 0.71 -20.20
CA MET A 210 1.34 -0.55 -20.39
C MET A 210 2.27 -1.78 -20.36
N TYR A 211 3.45 -1.66 -20.95
CA TYR A 211 4.49 -2.68 -20.93
C TYR A 211 4.88 -3.09 -19.50
N LYS A 212 4.89 -2.16 -18.52
CA LYS A 212 5.18 -2.54 -17.11
C LYS A 212 4.18 -3.54 -16.52
N PHE A 213 2.96 -3.59 -17.04
CA PHE A 213 1.92 -4.52 -16.58
C PHE A 213 1.83 -5.80 -17.43
N CYS A 214 2.68 -5.98 -18.44
CA CYS A 214 2.63 -7.18 -19.28
C CYS A 214 3.05 -8.46 -18.51
N PRO A 215 2.48 -9.63 -18.85
CA PRO A 215 2.91 -10.91 -18.30
C PRO A 215 4.40 -11.18 -18.55
N ILE A 216 5.05 -11.89 -17.63
CA ILE A 216 6.49 -12.21 -17.73
C ILE A 216 6.82 -12.93 -19.03
N SER A 217 5.94 -13.79 -19.53
CA SER A 217 6.09 -14.52 -20.78
C SER A 217 6.17 -13.64 -22.03
N LYS A 218 5.62 -12.42 -21.99
CA LYS A 218 5.59 -11.49 -23.14
C LYS A 218 6.68 -10.41 -23.08
N ILE A 219 7.43 -10.30 -21.98
CA ILE A 219 8.40 -9.20 -21.78
C ILE A 219 9.41 -9.12 -22.93
N GLU A 220 9.96 -10.26 -23.34
CA GLU A 220 10.99 -10.33 -24.38
C GLU A 220 10.45 -9.88 -25.75
N GLN A 221 9.25 -10.33 -26.11
CA GLN A 221 8.56 -9.87 -27.31
C GLN A 221 8.33 -8.36 -27.28
N TYR A 222 7.78 -7.83 -26.18
CA TYR A 222 7.55 -6.39 -26.04
C TYR A 222 8.84 -5.56 -26.06
N ASN A 223 9.94 -6.09 -25.51
CA ASN A 223 11.24 -5.43 -25.61
C ASN A 223 11.66 -5.28 -27.07
N MET A 224 11.53 -6.32 -27.88
CA MET A 224 11.86 -6.21 -29.30
C MET A 224 10.91 -5.27 -30.07
N GLU A 225 9.62 -5.31 -29.78
CA GLU A 225 8.62 -4.43 -30.42
C GLU A 225 8.85 -2.96 -30.06
N MET A 226 9.03 -2.64 -28.77
CA MET A 226 9.33 -1.28 -28.30
C MET A 226 10.64 -0.76 -28.89
N PHE A 227 11.67 -1.60 -28.97
CA PHE A 227 12.93 -1.23 -29.61
C PHE A 227 12.73 -0.88 -31.08
N ARG A 228 12.05 -1.74 -31.85
CA ARG A 228 11.80 -1.52 -33.28
C ARG A 228 10.95 -0.28 -33.54
N LYS A 229 9.95 -0.02 -32.70
CA LYS A 229 9.00 1.08 -32.87
C LYS A 229 9.60 2.45 -32.54
N TYR A 230 10.41 2.55 -31.47
CA TYR A 230 10.81 3.84 -30.90
C TYR A 230 12.32 4.13 -30.89
N ILE A 231 13.19 3.11 -30.96
CA ILE A 231 14.63 3.25 -30.68
C ILE A 231 15.50 2.83 -31.88
N GLY A 232 15.08 1.83 -32.63
CA GLY A 232 15.85 1.24 -33.72
C GLY A 232 16.18 2.25 -34.82
N PRO A 233 17.24 1.99 -35.62
CA PRO A 233 17.67 2.92 -36.67
C PRO A 233 16.62 3.13 -37.78
N THR A 234 15.63 2.24 -37.88
CA THR A 234 14.52 2.30 -38.83
C THR A 234 13.17 2.50 -38.11
N ALA A 235 13.19 3.05 -36.90
CA ALA A 235 11.98 3.29 -36.12
C ALA A 235 11.12 4.39 -36.76
N GLU A 236 9.86 4.06 -37.07
CA GLU A 236 8.89 5.02 -37.63
C GLU A 236 8.51 6.12 -36.63
N GLU A 237 8.49 5.79 -35.33
CA GLU A 237 8.18 6.72 -34.22
C GLU A 237 9.43 6.97 -33.37
N MET A 238 10.59 7.25 -33.98
CA MET A 238 11.84 7.44 -33.25
C MET A 238 11.74 8.56 -32.20
N ILE A 239 12.00 8.23 -30.93
CA ILE A 239 11.93 9.20 -29.82
C ILE A 239 13.24 9.99 -29.68
N ASN A 240 13.13 11.21 -29.17
CA ASN A 240 14.29 12.06 -28.91
C ASN A 240 14.95 11.65 -27.58
N ILE A 241 16.03 10.87 -27.63
CA ILE A 241 16.81 10.45 -26.46
C ILE A 241 18.31 10.46 -26.76
N ASP A 242 19.12 10.66 -25.74
CA ASP A 242 20.59 10.65 -25.87
C ASP A 242 21.11 9.30 -26.41
N SER A 243 22.16 9.36 -27.24
CA SER A 243 22.82 8.16 -27.81
C SER A 243 23.31 7.18 -26.74
N SER A 244 23.74 7.69 -25.58
CA SER A 244 24.14 6.88 -24.43
C SER A 244 22.98 6.04 -23.87
N ILE A 245 21.74 6.54 -23.92
CA ILE A 245 20.54 5.82 -23.48
C ILE A 245 20.19 4.72 -24.49
N VAL A 246 20.28 5.02 -25.78
CA VAL A 246 20.08 4.05 -26.87
C VAL A 246 21.04 2.86 -26.70
N GLU A 247 22.32 3.12 -26.46
CA GLU A 247 23.33 2.07 -26.31
C GLU A 247 23.09 1.22 -25.06
N ASN A 248 22.70 1.86 -23.95
CA ASN A 248 22.33 1.16 -22.73
C ASN A 248 21.12 0.24 -22.92
N ILE A 249 20.13 0.66 -23.70
CA ILE A 249 18.96 -0.16 -24.04
C ILE A 249 19.39 -1.38 -24.85
N LYS A 250 20.20 -1.21 -25.89
CA LYS A 250 20.71 -2.31 -26.72
C LYS A 250 21.43 -3.36 -25.88
N MET A 251 22.41 -2.94 -25.08
CA MET A 251 23.15 -3.84 -24.17
C MET A 251 22.23 -4.54 -23.16
N SER A 252 21.20 -3.86 -22.66
CA SER A 252 20.29 -4.43 -21.66
C SER A 252 19.35 -5.47 -22.26
N ILE A 253 18.92 -5.28 -23.52
CA ILE A 253 18.14 -6.27 -24.26
C ILE A 253 18.97 -7.54 -24.49
N GLU A 254 20.24 -7.39 -24.88
CA GLU A 254 21.15 -8.53 -25.11
C GLU A 254 21.47 -9.29 -23.82
N LYS A 255 21.82 -8.57 -22.75
CA LYS A 255 22.25 -9.19 -21.48
C LYS A 255 21.09 -9.72 -20.64
N SER A 256 19.91 -9.13 -20.76
CA SER A 256 18.76 -9.43 -19.88
C SER A 256 17.44 -9.22 -20.62
N PRO A 257 17.14 -10.04 -21.64
CA PRO A 257 15.97 -9.87 -22.52
C PRO A 257 14.62 -9.95 -21.79
N LYS A 258 14.59 -10.54 -20.58
CA LYS A 258 13.40 -10.65 -19.73
C LYS A 258 13.32 -9.57 -18.64
N SER A 259 14.21 -8.57 -18.66
CA SER A 259 14.16 -7.45 -17.73
C SER A 259 13.03 -6.49 -18.09
N ARG A 260 12.22 -6.10 -17.10
CA ARG A 260 11.15 -5.11 -17.24
C ARG A 260 11.64 -3.66 -17.18
N ASN A 261 12.89 -3.45 -16.77
CA ASN A 261 13.41 -2.11 -16.44
C ASN A 261 14.26 -1.47 -17.54
N ILE A 262 14.35 -2.11 -18.71
CA ILE A 262 15.21 -1.70 -19.84
C ILE A 262 14.95 -0.24 -20.24
N TYR A 263 13.68 0.16 -20.31
CA TYR A 263 13.29 1.50 -20.79
C TYR A 263 13.15 2.56 -19.70
N ASN A 264 13.48 2.29 -18.43
CA ASN A 264 13.26 3.25 -17.33
C ASN A 264 13.96 4.59 -17.57
N LYS A 265 15.25 4.54 -17.95
CA LYS A 265 16.05 5.76 -18.23
C LYS A 265 15.51 6.54 -19.42
N ALA A 266 15.10 5.87 -20.49
CA ALA A 266 14.49 6.52 -21.64
C ALA A 266 13.15 7.18 -21.27
N ALA A 267 12.30 6.50 -20.49
CA ALA A 267 11.04 7.06 -20.03
C ALA A 267 11.23 8.30 -19.14
N GLU A 268 12.24 8.29 -18.27
CA GLU A 268 12.60 9.46 -17.47
C GLU A 268 13.06 10.64 -18.35
N HIS A 269 13.91 10.37 -19.34
CA HIS A 269 14.39 11.38 -20.29
C HIS A 269 13.25 11.97 -21.12
N VAL A 270 12.41 11.14 -21.75
CA VAL A 270 11.27 11.58 -22.54
C VAL A 270 10.25 12.36 -21.70
N LEU A 271 10.00 11.92 -20.46
CA LEU A 271 9.11 12.65 -19.55
C LEU A 271 9.68 14.03 -19.20
N ALA A 272 11.00 14.17 -19.06
CA ALA A 272 11.63 15.46 -18.84
C ALA A 272 11.47 16.38 -20.06
N LEU A 273 11.63 15.86 -21.28
CA LEU A 273 11.40 16.62 -22.53
C LEU A 273 9.95 17.08 -22.65
N ILE A 274 8.99 16.20 -22.38
CA ILE A 274 7.56 16.56 -22.39
C ILE A 274 7.29 17.66 -21.36
N LYS A 275 7.86 17.57 -20.16
CA LYS A 275 7.66 18.57 -19.10
C LYS A 275 8.21 19.94 -19.47
N SER A 276 9.41 20.00 -20.06
CA SER A 276 10.07 21.26 -20.36
C SER A 276 9.44 21.97 -21.56
N ASP A 277 9.06 21.23 -22.61
CA ASP A 277 8.59 21.80 -23.87
C ASP A 277 7.10 21.52 -24.15
N SER A 278 6.76 20.30 -24.56
CA SER A 278 5.44 19.96 -25.11
C SER A 278 4.28 20.28 -24.17
N TYR A 279 4.45 19.99 -22.87
CA TYR A 279 3.47 20.31 -21.83
C TYR A 279 3.31 21.83 -21.65
N THR A 280 4.42 22.57 -21.62
CA THR A 280 4.43 24.03 -21.47
C THR A 280 3.72 24.72 -22.64
N ARG A 281 3.87 24.19 -23.85
CA ARG A 281 3.14 24.66 -25.03
C ARG A 281 1.66 24.28 -24.98
N PHE A 282 1.33 23.05 -24.60
CA PHE A 282 -0.06 22.58 -24.48
C PHE A 282 -0.89 23.42 -23.51
N ILE A 283 -0.40 23.70 -22.30
CA ILE A 283 -1.17 24.47 -21.29
C ILE A 283 -1.46 25.92 -21.73
N LYS A 284 -0.66 26.46 -22.67
CA LYS A 284 -0.84 27.80 -23.24
C LYS A 284 -1.69 27.80 -24.52
N SER A 285 -1.85 26.64 -25.16
CA SER A 285 -2.52 26.50 -26.45
C SER A 285 -4.04 26.61 -26.35
N ASN A 286 -4.68 26.83 -27.50
CA ASN A 286 -6.13 26.84 -27.60
C ASN A 286 -6.75 25.45 -27.35
N TYR A 287 -6.00 24.36 -27.51
CA TYR A 287 -6.49 23.02 -27.16
C TYR A 287 -6.81 22.93 -25.67
N CYS A 288 -5.94 23.42 -24.79
CA CYS A 288 -6.19 23.41 -23.35
C CYS A 288 -7.21 24.48 -22.92
N LYS A 289 -7.21 25.67 -23.56
CA LYS A 289 -8.14 26.76 -23.22
C LYS A 289 -9.58 26.50 -23.68
N ASN A 290 -9.76 26.01 -24.91
CA ASN A 290 -11.07 25.78 -25.51
C ASN A 290 -11.70 24.45 -25.07
N SER A 291 -10.95 23.59 -24.39
CA SER A 291 -11.47 22.40 -23.69
C SER A 291 -12.60 22.71 -22.70
N ILE A 292 -12.78 23.99 -22.31
CA ILE A 292 -13.81 24.47 -21.38
C ILE A 292 -15.08 24.96 -22.11
N CYS A 293 -15.02 25.21 -23.43
CA CYS A 293 -16.07 25.94 -24.18
C CYS A 293 -16.98 25.05 -25.04
N THR A 294 -17.01 23.73 -24.80
CA THR A 294 -17.91 22.77 -25.47
C THR A 294 -18.55 21.88 -24.43
#